data_AF-A0A1Q5TEL5-F1
#
_entry.id   AF-A0A1Q5TEL5-F1
#
_cell.length_a   1.000
_cell.length_b   1.000
_cell.length_c   1.000
_cell.angle_alpha   90.00
_cell.angle_beta   90.00
_cell.angle_gamma   90.00
#
_symmetry.space_group_name_H-M   'P 1'
#
loop_
_entity.id
_entity.type
_entity.pdbx_description
1 polymer ?
#
loop_
_entity_poly.entity_id
_entity_poly.type
_entity_poly.pdbx_seq_one_letter_code
_entity_poly.pdbx_strand_id
1 'polypeptide(L)' 'MLERTLDAGVPCRWVTADEVYGRDRRLRVWLESRYQPFVLAIPCNTPLWWQGPEYIRAKRIADTLTTADWKARSAGTV' A
#
# COMPACT_ATOMS: atom_id res chain seq x y z
N MET A 1 -12.21 4.52 12.54
CA MET A 1 -13.04 5.28 11.57
C MET A 1 -13.08 4.56 10.23
N LEU A 2 -11.92 4.31 9.60
CA LEU A 2 -11.83 3.58 8.33
C LEU A 2 -12.52 2.21 8.34
N GLU A 3 -12.29 1.42 9.39
CA GLU A 3 -12.94 0.12 9.58
C GLU A 3 -14.47 0.21 9.50
N ARG A 4 -15.07 1.11 10.28
CA ARG A 4 -16.52 1.33 10.28
C ARG A 4 -17.05 1.74 8.92
N THR A 5 -16.30 2.52 8.15
CA THR A 5 -16.69 2.96 6.80
C THR A 5 -16.70 1.79 5.81
N LEU A 6 -15.67 0.94 5.86
CA LEU A 6 -15.61 -0.25 5.01
C LEU A 6 -16.68 -1.28 5.42
N ASP A 7 -16.90 -1.48 6.73
CA ASP A 7 -17.93 -2.39 7.25
C ASP A 7 -19.34 -1.92 6.91
N ALA A 8 -19.55 -0.60 6.78
CA ALA A 8 -20.82 -0.02 6.33
C ALA A 8 -21.05 -0.15 4.81
N GLY A 9 -20.14 -0.79 4.07
CA GLY A 9 -20.27 -1.01 2.63
C GLY A 9 -20.16 0.25 1.80
N VAL A 10 -19.56 1.32 2.34
CA VAL A 10 -19.35 2.56 1.60
C VAL A 10 -18.45 2.26 0.39
N PRO A 11 -18.87 2.60 -0.85
CA PRO A 11 -18.06 2.34 -2.04
C PRO A 11 -16.69 3.01 -1.94
N CYS A 12 -15.65 2.20 -1.72
CA CYS A 12 -14.27 2.66 -1.58
C CYS A 12 -13.36 1.78 -2.43
N ARG A 13 -12.95 2.27 -3.61
CA ARG A 13 -12.06 1.51 -4.50
C ARG A 13 -10.61 1.52 -4.03
N TRP A 14 -10.16 2.61 -3.40
CA TRP A 14 -8.79 2.80 -2.96
C TRP A 14 -8.75 3.49 -1.60
N VAL A 15 -7.87 3.01 -0.73
CA VAL A 15 -7.47 3.73 0.49
C VAL A 15 -6.13 4.39 0.23
N THR A 16 -6.04 5.71 0.41
CA THR A 16 -4.78 6.44 0.29
C THR A 16 -4.43 7.12 1.61
N ALA A 17 -3.14 7.18 1.93
CA ALA A 17 -2.66 7.93 3.09
C ALA A 17 -1.19 8.32 2.93
N ASP A 18 -0.79 9.30 3.73
CA ASP A 18 0.59 9.78 3.81
C ASP A 18 1.52 8.84 4.60
N GLU A 19 2.77 9.28 4.77
CA GLU A 19 3.84 8.52 5.44
C GLU A 19 3.51 8.18 6.90
N VAL A 20 2.77 9.05 7.60
CA VAL A 20 2.44 8.87 9.02
C VAL A 20 1.64 7.58 9.19
N TYR A 21 0.70 7.33 8.30
CA TYR A 21 -0.14 6.14 8.32
C TYR A 21 0.52 4.93 7.65
N GLY A 22 1.30 5.12 6.58
CA GLY A 22 1.93 3.99 5.89
C GLY A 22 3.05 3.31 6.69
N ARG A 23 3.64 4.01 7.68
CA ARG A 23 4.56 3.40 8.65
C ARG A 23 3.88 2.32 9.50
N ASP A 24 2.57 2.39 9.70
CA ASP A 24 1.83 1.38 10.45
C ASP A 24 1.68 0.09 9.64
N ARG A 25 2.48 -0.92 10.00
CA ARG A 25 2.39 -2.26 9.40
C ARG A 25 1.04 -2.92 9.67
N ARG A 26 0.42 -2.68 10.83
CA ARG A 26 -0.88 -3.30 11.16
C ARG A 26 -1.97 -2.78 10.23
N LEU A 27 -1.94 -1.49 9.89
CA LEU A 27 -2.85 -0.91 8.92
C LEU A 27 -2.70 -1.58 7.54
N ARG A 28 -1.47 -1.76 7.05
CA ARG A 28 -1.22 -2.43 5.76
C ARG A 28 -1.71 -3.87 5.76
N VAL A 29 -1.35 -4.66 6.77
CA VAL A 29 -1.80 -6.05 6.90
C VAL A 29 -3.32 -6.15 7.02
N TRP A 30 -3.96 -5.22 7.74
CA TRP A 30 -5.42 -5.18 7.87
C TRP A 30 -6.10 -4.88 6.52
N LEU A 31 -5.58 -3.93 5.74
CA LEU A 31 -6.07 -3.65 4.39
C LEU A 31 -5.87 -4.84 3.45
N GLU A 32 -4.70 -5.48 3.48
CA GLU A 32 -4.39 -6.71 2.73
C GLU A 32 -5.36 -7.85 3.09
N SER A 33 -5.64 -8.06 4.38
CA SER A 33 -6.54 -9.12 4.87
C SER A 33 -7.99 -8.96 4.40
N ARG A 34 -8.38 -7.72 4.08
CA ARG A 34 -9.72 -7.36 3.58
C ARG A 34 -9.77 -7.29 2.05
N TYR A 35 -8.66 -7.59 1.36
CA TYR A 35 -8.51 -7.41 -0.09
C TYR A 35 -8.85 -5.98 -0.56
N GLN A 36 -8.71 -4.98 0.32
CA GLN A 36 -8.99 -3.59 0.01
C GLN A 36 -7.78 -2.99 -0.72
N PRO A 37 -7.90 -2.48 -1.95
CA PRO A 37 -6.78 -1.82 -2.63
C PRO A 37 -6.35 -0.55 -1.89
N PHE A 38 -5.05 -0.30 -1.81
CA PHE A 38 -4.50 0.87 -1.15
C PHE A 38 -3.21 1.39 -1.77
N VAL A 39 -2.93 2.68 -1.54
CA VAL A 39 -1.65 3.35 -1.83
C VAL A 39 -1.28 4.17 -0.60
N LEU A 40 -0.35 3.67 0.21
CA LEU A 40 0.16 4.40 1.37
C LEU A 40 1.59 4.85 1.08
N ALA A 41 1.89 6.12 1.32
CA ALA A 41 3.28 6.56 1.34
C ALA A 41 4.00 5.89 2.52
N ILE A 42 5.23 5.42 2.31
CA ILE A 42 6.03 4.76 3.34
C ILE A 42 7.43 5.39 3.42
N PRO A 43 8.07 5.37 4.59
CA PRO A 43 9.49 5.72 4.69
C PRO A 43 10.34 4.85 3.76
N CYS A 44 11.36 5.42 3.12
CA CYS A 44 12.21 4.70 2.17
C CYS A 44 13.02 3.55 2.81
N ASN A 45 13.23 3.60 4.13
CA ASN A 45 13.91 2.58 4.91
C ASN A 45 12.97 1.47 5.44
N THR A 46 11.67 1.55 5.14
CA THR A 46 10.68 0.54 5.54
C THR A 46 11.08 -0.84 5.01
N PRO A 47 11.22 -1.87 5.87
CA PRO A 47 11.43 -3.24 5.43
C PRO A 47 10.13 -3.82 4.87
N LEU A 48 10.19 -4.33 3.65
CA LEU A 48 9.07 -4.97 2.95
C LEU A 48 9.41 -6.44 2.67
N TRP A 49 8.41 -7.30 2.78
CA TRP A 49 8.53 -8.67 2.31
C TRP A 49 8.27 -8.67 0.79
N TRP A 50 9.31 -8.93 0.00
CA TRP A 50 9.26 -8.76 -1.46
C TRP A 50 9.98 -9.90 -2.18
N GLN A 51 9.24 -10.68 -2.96
CA GLN A 51 9.73 -11.74 -3.88
C GLN A 51 10.59 -12.86 -3.27
N GLY A 52 10.81 -12.90 -1.96
CA GLY A 52 11.65 -13.91 -1.30
C GLY A 52 11.50 -13.85 0.21
N PRO A 53 12.15 -14.75 0.98
CA PRO A 53 11.97 -14.88 2.43
C PRO A 53 12.56 -13.74 3.26
N GLU A 54 13.39 -12.88 2.64
CA GLU A 54 14.06 -11.78 3.32
C GLU A 54 13.28 -10.46 3.21
N TYR A 55 13.43 -9.62 4.23
CA TYR A 55 12.93 -8.25 4.20
C TYR A 55 13.90 -7.35 3.44
N ILE A 56 13.38 -6.64 2.43
CA ILE A 56 14.13 -5.71 1.60
C ILE A 56 13.60 -4.29 1.85
N ARG A 57 14.50 -3.32 2.01
CA ARG A 57 14.11 -1.91 2.18
C ARG A 57 13.39 -1.41 0.94
N ALA A 58 12.32 -0.64 1.14
CA ALA A 58 11.51 -0.05 0.07
C ALA A 58 12.36 0.68 -0.99
N LYS A 59 13.37 1.47 -0.56
CA LYS A 59 14.30 2.13 -1.46
C LYS A 59 15.04 1.16 -2.39
N ARG A 60 15.56 0.05 -1.84
CA ARG A 60 16.32 -0.92 -2.63
C ARG A 60 15.43 -1.60 -3.66
N ILE A 61 14.16 -1.83 -3.34
CA ILE A 61 13.17 -2.32 -4.32
C ILE A 61 12.97 -1.28 -5.42
N ALA A 62 12.70 -0.03 -5.06
CA ALA A 62 12.50 1.05 -6.03
C ALA A 62 13.72 1.24 -6.96
N ASP A 63 14.95 1.16 -6.42
CA ASP A 63 16.19 1.27 -7.19
C ASP A 63 16.39 0.12 -8.20
N THR A 64 15.72 -1.02 -8.03
CA THR A 64 15.75 -2.14 -8.99
C THR A 64 14.72 -2.04 -10.11
N LEU A 65 13.74 -1.14 -9.99
CA LEU A 65 12.66 -0.99 -10.97
C LEU A 65 13.03 0.02 -12.05
N THR A 66 12.80 -0.34 -13.29
CA THR A 66 12.94 0.55 -14.45
C THR A 66 11.63 1.29 -14.72
N THR A 67 11.66 2.34 -15.53
CA THR A 67 10.44 3.08 -15.93
C THR A 67 9.38 2.17 -16.57
N ALA A 68 9.79 1.10 -17.27
CA ALA A 68 8.88 0.15 -17.89
C ALA A 68 8.13 -0.74 -16.87
N ASP A 69 8.67 -0.89 -15.66
CA ASP A 69 8.03 -1.64 -14.58
C ASP A 69 6.88 -0.85 -13.91
N TRP A 70 6.91 0.49 -14.05
CA TRP A 70 5.87 1.36 -13.52
C TRP A 70 4.66 1.41 -14.45
N LYS A 71 3.48 1.14 -13.88
CA LYS A 71 2.20 1.19 -14.60
C LYS A 71 1.30 2.23 -13.94
N ALA A 72 0.92 3.25 -14.70
CA ALA A 72 -0.11 4.18 -14.26
C ALA A 72 -1.43 3.43 -14.04
N ARG A 73 -2.04 3.61 -12.87
CA ARG A 73 -3.36 3.08 -12.53
C ARG A 73 -4.25 4.23 -12.11
N SER A 74 -5.50 4.22 -12.58
CA SER A 74 -6.48 5.18 -12.09
C SER A 74 -6.90 4.81 -10.67
N ALA A 75 -6.88 5.78 -9.76
CA ALA A 75 -7.43 5.65 -8.41
C ALA A 75 -8.99 5.72 -8.40
N GLY A 76 -9.62 5.74 -9.58
CA GLY A 76 -11.06 5.66 -9.75
C GLY A 76 -11.45 5.82 -11.21
N THR A 77 -12.44 5.03 -11.65
CA THR A 77 -13.21 5.33 -12.85
C THR A 77 -14.65 5.37 -12.39
N VAL A 78 -15.34 6.47 -12.70
CA VAL A 78 -16.76 6.67 -12.40
C VAL A 78 -17.57 5.58 -13.09
#